data_AF-A0AAU9THA0-F1
#
_entry.id   AF-A0AAU9THA0-F1
#
_cell.length_a   1.000
_cell.length_b   1.000
_cell.length_c   1.000
_cell.angle_alpha   90.00
_cell.angle_beta   90.00
_cell.angle_gamma   90.00
#
_symmetry.space_group_name_H-M   'P 1'
#
loop_
_entity.id
_entity.type
_entity.pdbx_description
1 polymer ?
#
loop_
_entity_poly.entity_id
_entity_poly.type
_entity_poly.pdbx_seq_one_letter_code
_entity_poly.pdbx_strand_id
1 'polypeptide(L)'
;MCRHCSHFVTYPVFHGLPPTYVYKYRESGGRFGDLLAGLALYNLGRASAEHWQYTHYYPVRSDEKCSMQVIDRKHFEETKLPCFVMSSFVARSPESFFPDSNALDITSPQIDIKPYLQHNGSSLKITREQECVLWHNTTLNKERNIIPCALLKEYSETMKPSGIPVYVWLPSTLALVTTIYVFCYCLCKRKIRKEQDPVNTGTIIGYCSTQY
;
A
#
# COMPACT_ATOMS: atom_id res chain seq x y z
N MET A 1 38.01 22.93 13.33
CA MET A 1 36.78 22.38 13.92
C MET A 1 35.66 23.39 13.71
N CYS A 2 34.66 23.05 12.89
CA CYS A 2 33.59 23.98 12.52
C CYS A 2 32.60 24.13 13.68
N ARG A 3 32.42 25.36 14.19
CA ARG A 3 31.61 25.65 15.39
C ARG A 3 30.10 25.71 15.14
N HIS A 4 29.64 25.59 13.89
CA HIS A 4 28.23 25.68 13.48
C HIS A 4 27.94 24.64 12.38
N CYS A 5 28.18 23.36 12.66
CA CYS A 5 27.60 22.31 11.82
C CYS A 5 26.11 22.20 12.17
N SER A 6 25.30 22.68 11.22
CA SER A 6 23.88 22.42 10.97
C SER A 6 23.19 21.42 11.91
N HIS A 7 22.08 21.86 12.53
CA HIS A 7 21.06 21.00 13.11
C HIS A 7 20.87 19.73 12.26
N PHE A 8 21.20 18.55 12.79
CA PHE A 8 20.80 17.30 12.17
C PHE A 8 19.28 17.18 12.37
N VAL A 9 18.51 17.61 11.38
CA VAL A 9 17.07 17.39 11.37
C VAL A 9 16.86 15.90 11.10
N THR A 10 16.49 15.17 12.15
CA THR A 10 16.17 13.75 12.04
C THR A 10 14.73 13.63 11.53
N TYR A 11 14.55 13.02 10.37
CA TYR A 11 13.22 12.78 9.81
C TYR A 11 12.73 11.39 10.20
N PRO A 12 11.46 11.23 10.62
CA PRO A 12 10.95 9.97 11.11
C PRO A 12 10.64 9.00 9.97
N VAL A 13 11.20 7.80 10.06
CA VAL A 13 11.07 6.75 9.05
C VAL A 13 9.99 5.75 9.47
N PHE A 14 9.09 5.42 8.54
CA PHE A 14 8.12 4.37 8.77
C PHE A 14 8.75 2.99 8.54
N HIS A 15 8.69 2.12 9.55
CA HIS A 15 9.31 0.79 9.50
C HIS A 15 8.34 -0.36 9.21
N GLY A 16 7.02 -0.10 9.23
CA GLY A 16 5.99 -1.10 8.98
C GLY A 16 5.71 -1.34 7.49
N LEU A 17 4.77 -2.25 7.21
CA LEU A 17 4.18 -2.39 5.88
C LEU A 17 3.25 -1.21 5.61
N PRO A 18 3.49 -0.38 4.58
CA PRO A 18 2.62 0.75 4.27
C PRO A 18 1.21 0.29 3.90
N PRO A 19 0.17 1.08 4.19
CA PRO A 19 -1.18 0.82 3.68
C PRO A 19 -1.24 0.84 2.16
N THR A 20 -2.28 0.22 1.59
CA THR A 20 -2.38 -0.01 0.13
C THR A 20 -2.40 1.29 -0.68
N TYR A 21 -2.96 2.38 -0.15
CA TYR A 21 -3.04 3.66 -0.86
C TYR A 21 -1.65 4.25 -1.18
N VAL A 22 -0.65 3.95 -0.34
CA VAL A 22 0.74 4.41 -0.55
C VAL A 22 1.31 3.75 -1.81
N TYR A 23 1.07 2.45 -1.98
CA TYR A 23 1.45 1.71 -3.19
C TYR A 23 0.70 2.21 -4.41
N LYS A 24 -0.61 2.45 -4.30
CA LYS A 24 -1.41 3.00 -5.40
C LYS A 24 -0.86 4.35 -5.88
N TYR A 25 -0.36 5.21 -4.98
CA TYR A 25 0.25 6.49 -5.39
C TYR A 25 1.51 6.27 -6.22
N ARG A 26 2.40 5.41 -5.75
CA ARG A 26 3.67 5.12 -6.46
C ARG A 26 3.44 4.42 -7.79
N GLU A 27 2.58 3.41 -7.79
CA GLU A 27 2.29 2.56 -8.95
C GLU A 27 1.33 3.23 -9.95
N SER A 28 0.73 4.37 -9.59
CA SER A 28 -0.13 5.13 -10.51
C SER A 28 0.57 5.58 -11.78
N GLY A 29 1.91 5.71 -11.75
CA GLY A 29 2.68 6.33 -12.82
C GLY A 29 2.36 7.81 -13.05
N GLY A 30 1.60 8.43 -12.14
CA GLY A 30 1.23 9.84 -12.24
C GLY A 30 2.44 10.77 -12.03
N ARG A 31 2.37 11.98 -12.58
CA ARG A 31 3.45 13.00 -12.49
C ARG A 31 3.94 13.24 -11.06
N PHE A 32 3.03 13.23 -10.08
CA PHE A 32 3.30 13.43 -8.65
C PHE A 32 3.31 12.13 -7.84
N GLY A 33 3.20 10.97 -8.47
CA GLY A 33 2.99 9.68 -7.78
C GLY A 33 4.07 9.39 -6.72
N ASP A 34 5.34 9.62 -7.06
CA ASP A 34 6.47 9.45 -6.15
C ASP A 34 6.40 10.43 -4.96
N LEU A 35 6.07 11.71 -5.22
CA LEU A 35 5.95 12.73 -4.16
C LEU A 35 4.79 12.42 -3.22
N LEU A 36 3.65 11.99 -3.75
CA LEU A 36 2.47 11.63 -2.95
C LEU A 36 2.71 10.36 -2.13
N ALA A 37 3.40 9.36 -2.70
CA ALA A 37 3.83 8.17 -1.96
C ALA A 37 4.83 8.53 -0.84
N GLY A 38 5.80 9.37 -1.16
CA GLY A 38 6.77 9.91 -0.21
C GLY A 38 6.12 10.69 0.92
N LEU A 39 5.16 11.57 0.60
CA LEU A 39 4.39 12.33 1.56
C LEU A 39 3.60 11.43 2.49
N ALA A 40 2.94 10.40 1.94
CA ALA A 40 2.20 9.43 2.73
C ALA A 40 3.10 8.67 3.71
N LEU A 41 4.28 8.22 3.27
CA LEU A 41 5.25 7.54 4.14
C LEU A 41 5.83 8.47 5.19
N TYR A 42 6.12 9.71 4.81
CA TYR A 42 6.60 10.72 5.75
C TYR A 42 5.55 10.98 6.82
N ASN A 43 4.27 11.11 6.43
CA ASN A 43 3.15 11.26 7.34
C ASN A 43 3.01 10.06 8.29
N LEU A 44 3.12 8.84 7.77
CA LEU A 44 3.11 7.60 8.57
C LEU A 44 4.31 7.51 9.52
N GLY A 45 5.49 7.93 9.07
CA GLY A 45 6.70 7.99 9.89
C GLY A 45 6.52 8.95 11.05
N ARG A 46 6.07 10.17 10.76
CA ARG A 46 5.74 11.18 11.79
C ARG A 46 4.71 10.65 12.79
N ALA A 47 3.62 10.07 12.29
CA ALA A 47 2.59 9.46 13.11
C ALA A 47 3.11 8.32 14.00
N SER A 48 4.09 7.54 13.53
CA SER A 48 4.68 6.44 14.30
C SER A 48 5.73 6.89 15.33
N ALA A 49 6.42 8.00 15.08
CA ALA A 49 7.47 8.51 15.96
C ALA A 49 6.89 9.28 17.15
N GLU A 50 5.81 10.03 16.91
CA GLU A 50 5.04 10.69 17.96
C GLU A 50 4.25 9.62 18.73
N HIS A 51 4.82 9.10 19.82
CA HIS A 51 4.29 8.04 20.72
C HIS A 51 2.88 8.30 21.32
N TRP A 52 2.16 9.32 20.87
CA TRP A 52 0.91 9.79 21.45
C TRP A 52 -0.20 9.86 20.40
N GLN A 53 -1.19 8.97 20.55
CA GLN A 53 -2.56 9.13 20.07
C GLN A 53 -2.75 9.33 18.55
N TYR A 54 -2.02 8.61 17.70
CA TYR A 54 -2.46 8.48 16.30
C TYR A 54 -3.66 7.53 16.25
N THR A 55 -4.85 8.10 16.06
CA THR A 55 -6.00 7.32 15.62
C THR A 55 -5.77 6.93 14.16
N HIS A 56 -5.90 5.64 13.85
CA HIS A 56 -5.98 5.18 12.44
C HIS A 56 -7.18 5.81 11.70
N TYR A 57 -8.05 6.50 12.43
CA TYR A 57 -9.22 7.19 11.96
C TYR A 57 -8.93 8.68 11.72
N TYR A 58 -9.29 9.15 10.53
CA TYR A 58 -9.29 10.55 10.14
C TYR A 58 -10.72 11.09 10.14
N PRO A 59 -11.05 12.13 10.93
CA PRO A 59 -12.37 12.76 10.88
C PRO A 59 -12.52 13.57 9.58
N VAL A 60 -13.17 12.99 8.58
CA VAL A 60 -13.36 13.64 7.27
C VAL A 60 -14.27 14.85 7.44
N ARG A 61 -13.83 15.99 6.90
CA ARG A 61 -14.62 17.22 6.87
C ARG A 61 -15.04 17.50 5.44
N SER A 62 -16.28 17.91 5.20
CA SER A 62 -16.75 18.20 3.84
C SER A 62 -16.20 19.51 3.28
N ASP A 63 -15.74 20.42 4.15
CA ASP A 63 -15.28 21.75 3.80
C ASP A 63 -13.75 21.88 3.71
N GLU A 64 -13.00 20.82 4.03
CA GLU A 64 -11.55 20.82 3.95
C GLU A 64 -11.07 20.62 2.50
N LYS A 65 -10.02 21.36 2.14
CA LYS A 65 -9.34 21.22 0.85
C LYS A 65 -7.84 21.15 1.08
N CYS A 66 -7.23 20.08 0.59
CA CYS A 66 -5.79 19.89 0.66
C CYS A 66 -5.15 19.84 -0.72
N SER A 67 -4.00 20.48 -0.82
CA SER A 67 -3.19 20.47 -2.02
C SER A 67 -1.71 20.53 -1.70
N MET A 68 -0.91 20.02 -2.62
CA MET A 68 0.54 20.11 -2.60
C MET A 68 0.99 20.93 -3.80
N GLN A 69 1.80 21.94 -3.53
CA GLN A 69 2.46 22.76 -4.54
C GLN A 69 3.94 22.40 -4.59
N VAL A 70 4.43 22.09 -5.78
CA VAL A 70 5.86 21.98 -6.03
C VAL A 70 6.34 23.31 -6.60
N ILE A 71 7.20 23.99 -5.85
CA ILE A 71 7.74 25.29 -6.21
C ILE A 71 9.14 25.11 -6.78
N ASP A 72 9.32 25.59 -8.02
CA ASP A 72 10.60 25.77 -8.68
C ASP A 72 10.81 27.27 -8.95
N ARG A 73 12.06 27.69 -9.13
CA ARG A 73 12.53 29.09 -9.20
C ARG A 73 11.73 30.00 -10.13
N LYS A 74 10.96 29.46 -11.10
CA LYS A 74 10.11 30.22 -12.05
C LYS A 74 8.72 29.62 -12.31
N HIS A 75 8.41 28.45 -11.77
CA HIS A 75 7.15 27.75 -12.04
C HIS A 75 6.67 27.06 -10.77
N PHE A 76 5.36 27.07 -10.55
CA PHE A 76 4.74 26.28 -9.52
C PHE A 76 3.72 25.34 -10.15
N GLU A 77 3.65 24.13 -9.65
CA GLU A 77 2.64 23.16 -10.04
C GLU A 77 1.89 22.70 -8.81
N GLU A 78 0.56 22.68 -8.89
CA GLU A 78 -0.31 22.29 -7.79
C GLU A 78 -1.03 20.99 -8.12
N THR A 79 -1.07 20.08 -7.15
CA THR A 79 -1.87 18.86 -7.21
C THR A 79 -2.79 18.78 -6.00
N LYS A 80 -4.04 18.36 -6.24
CA LYS A 80 -5.02 18.12 -5.17
C LYS A 80 -4.76 16.75 -4.56
N LEU A 81 -4.89 16.66 -3.25
CA LEU A 81 -4.71 15.40 -2.52
C LEU A 81 -5.77 15.28 -1.42
N PRO A 82 -6.08 14.06 -0.97
CA PRO A 82 -7.00 13.89 0.13
C PRO A 82 -6.33 14.27 1.46
N CYS A 83 -7.04 15.02 2.30
CA CYS A 83 -6.48 15.62 3.51
C CYS A 83 -5.92 14.62 4.53
N PHE A 84 -6.42 13.38 4.55
CA PHE A 84 -5.89 12.34 5.43
C PHE A 84 -4.40 12.02 5.16
N VAL A 85 -3.88 12.28 3.95
CA VAL A 85 -2.46 12.08 3.64
C VAL A 85 -1.57 13.10 4.37
N MET A 86 -2.17 14.20 4.82
CA MET A 86 -1.52 15.24 5.62
C MET A 86 -1.94 15.20 7.09
N SER A 87 -2.54 14.09 7.56
CA SER A 87 -3.12 14.03 8.90
C SER A 87 -2.16 14.39 10.05
N SER A 88 -0.85 14.08 9.96
CA SER A 88 0.15 14.46 10.97
C SER A 88 0.51 15.95 10.99
N PHE A 89 0.07 16.69 9.97
CA PHE A 89 0.21 18.15 9.90
C PHE A 89 -1.06 18.88 10.30
N VAL A 90 -2.20 18.20 10.24
CA VAL A 90 -3.51 18.73 10.60
C VAL A 90 -3.75 18.47 12.08
N ALA A 91 -4.33 19.44 12.79
CA ALA A 91 -4.53 19.38 14.24
C ALA A 91 -5.18 18.05 14.70
N ARG A 92 -4.73 17.58 15.87
CA ARG A 92 -5.15 16.33 16.53
C ARG A 92 -6.67 16.16 16.51
N SER A 93 -7.15 14.99 16.12
CA SER A 93 -8.51 14.59 16.46
C SER A 93 -8.61 14.55 17.98
N PRO A 94 -9.63 15.15 18.61
CA PRO A 94 -9.89 14.91 20.02
C PRO A 94 -10.05 13.40 20.24
N GLU A 95 -9.54 12.90 21.36
CA GLU A 95 -9.73 11.53 21.82
C GLU A 95 -11.23 11.28 22.08
N SER A 96 -11.99 11.02 21.02
CA SER A 96 -13.25 10.31 21.18
C SER A 96 -12.88 8.83 21.28
N PHE A 97 -13.06 8.24 22.47
CA PHE A 97 -12.95 6.79 22.69
C PHE A 97 -13.90 5.98 21.79
N PHE A 98 -14.86 6.65 21.16
CA PHE A 98 -15.77 6.11 20.17
C PHE A 98 -15.36 6.62 18.78
N PRO A 99 -15.16 5.74 17.79
CA PRO A 99 -14.93 6.16 16.42
C PRO A 99 -16.17 6.93 15.96
N ASP A 100 -15.98 8.19 15.55
CA ASP A 100 -17.02 8.90 14.79
C ASP A 100 -17.45 7.98 13.63
N SER A 101 -18.75 7.79 13.43
CA SER A 101 -19.27 6.90 12.37
C SER A 101 -18.80 7.30 10.97
N ASN A 102 -18.36 8.56 10.84
CA ASN A 102 -17.92 9.19 9.59
C ASN A 102 -16.39 9.27 9.48
N ALA A 103 -15.64 8.74 10.45
CA ALA A 103 -14.19 8.77 10.41
C ALA A 103 -13.65 7.73 9.42
N LEU A 104 -12.72 8.17 8.57
CA LEU A 104 -12.06 7.33 7.58
C LEU A 104 -10.92 6.54 8.24
N ASP A 105 -10.97 5.22 8.18
CA ASP A 105 -9.83 4.39 8.52
C ASP A 105 -8.75 4.51 7.43
N ILE A 106 -7.64 5.18 7.76
CA ILE A 106 -6.49 5.46 6.90
C ILE A 106 -5.74 4.16 6.54
N THR A 107 -5.88 3.11 7.35
CA THR A 107 -5.27 1.81 7.06
C THR A 107 -6.13 0.97 6.11
N SER A 108 -7.35 1.41 5.82
CA SER A 108 -8.30 0.66 5.00
C SER A 108 -7.76 0.43 3.59
N PRO A 109 -7.81 -0.82 3.09
CA PRO A 109 -7.38 -1.13 1.73
C PRO A 109 -8.32 -0.52 0.66
N GLN A 110 -9.52 -0.10 1.08
CA GLN A 110 -10.60 0.38 0.21
C GLN A 110 -10.46 1.85 -0.18
N ILE A 111 -9.47 2.57 0.35
CA ILE A 111 -9.23 3.98 0.00
C ILE A 111 -9.00 4.10 -1.52
N ASP A 112 -9.88 4.86 -2.17
CA ASP A 112 -9.76 5.19 -3.58
C ASP A 112 -9.03 6.52 -3.76
N ILE A 113 -7.83 6.44 -4.34
CA ILE A 113 -7.01 7.62 -4.64
C ILE A 113 -7.15 8.09 -6.09
N LYS A 114 -7.85 7.34 -6.94
CA LYS A 114 -8.00 7.63 -8.38
C LYS A 114 -8.45 9.07 -8.67
N PRO A 115 -9.37 9.69 -7.90
CA PRO A 115 -9.79 11.07 -8.15
C PRO A 115 -8.65 12.10 -8.08
N TYR A 116 -7.58 11.77 -7.36
CA TYR A 116 -6.41 12.63 -7.10
C TYR A 116 -5.21 12.31 -8.00
N LEU A 117 -5.31 11.24 -8.78
CA LEU A 117 -4.31 10.87 -9.79
C LEU A 117 -4.62 11.61 -11.10
N GLN A 118 -4.64 12.94 -11.03
CA GLN A 118 -4.71 13.76 -12.23
C GLN A 118 -3.28 13.98 -12.74
N HIS A 119 -3.13 13.95 -14.07
CA HIS A 119 -1.88 14.04 -14.84
C HIS A 119 -1.29 12.70 -15.31
N ASN A 120 -1.73 12.28 -16.50
CA ASN A 120 -0.96 11.44 -17.40
C ASN A 120 0.24 12.25 -17.88
N GLY A 121 1.39 12.07 -17.24
CA GLY A 121 2.63 12.77 -17.58
C GLY A 121 3.83 12.00 -17.07
N SER A 122 5.02 12.29 -17.61
CA SER A 122 6.27 11.74 -17.07
C SER A 122 6.46 12.16 -15.61
N SER A 123 7.04 11.27 -14.80
CA SER A 123 7.40 11.56 -13.40
C SER A 123 8.20 12.86 -13.31
N LEU A 124 7.84 13.71 -12.35
CA LEU A 124 8.50 14.99 -12.14
C LEU A 124 9.98 14.76 -11.78
N LYS A 125 10.90 15.36 -12.56
CA LYS A 125 12.33 15.34 -12.22
C LYS A 125 12.58 16.32 -11.09
N ILE A 126 12.76 15.78 -9.89
CA ILE A 126 12.94 16.59 -8.68
C ILE A 126 14.40 17.01 -8.55
N THR A 127 14.63 18.30 -8.33
CA THR A 127 15.95 18.84 -7.98
C THR A 127 16.05 19.06 -6.48
N ARG A 128 17.28 19.16 -5.94
CA ARG A 128 17.51 19.32 -4.49
C ARG A 128 17.01 20.64 -3.91
N GLU A 129 16.68 21.61 -4.75
CA GLU A 129 16.24 22.94 -4.34
C GLU A 129 14.73 23.15 -4.40
N GLN A 130 13.97 22.16 -4.86
CA GLN A 130 12.51 22.26 -4.95
C GLN A 130 11.86 22.09 -3.58
N GLU A 131 10.92 22.99 -3.30
CA GLU A 131 10.13 22.97 -2.06
C GLU A 131 8.71 22.45 -2.34
N CYS A 132 8.27 21.51 -1.50
CA CYS A 132 6.94 20.96 -1.52
C CYS A 132 6.14 21.66 -0.43
N VAL A 133 5.24 22.54 -0.83
CA VAL A 133 4.38 23.31 0.06
C VAL A 133 3.02 22.62 0.15
N LEU A 134 2.68 22.20 1.35
CA LEU A 134 1.41 21.58 1.67
C LEU A 134 0.44 22.63 2.19
N TRP A 135 -0.74 22.68 1.59
CA TRP A 135 -1.82 23.57 1.98
C TRP A 135 -2.96 22.75 2.57
N HIS A 136 -3.39 23.14 3.77
CA HIS A 136 -4.63 22.68 4.38
C HIS A 136 -5.54 23.89 4.57
N ASN A 137 -6.64 23.92 3.81
CA ASN A 137 -7.57 25.02 3.81
C ASN A 137 -8.91 24.54 4.35
N THR A 138 -9.32 25.10 5.48
CA THR A 138 -10.63 24.90 6.09
C THR A 138 -11.42 26.21 5.99
N THR A 139 -12.73 26.16 6.25
CA THR A 139 -13.56 27.38 6.29
C THR A 139 -13.03 28.45 7.24
N LEU A 140 -12.35 28.06 8.32
CA LEU A 140 -11.90 28.97 9.38
C LEU A 140 -10.39 29.24 9.35
N ASN A 141 -9.57 28.26 8.96
CA ASN A 141 -8.12 28.33 9.08
C ASN A 141 -7.40 27.88 7.80
N LYS A 142 -6.26 28.53 7.52
CA LYS A 142 -5.32 28.15 6.46
C LYS A 142 -3.99 27.79 7.08
N GLU A 143 -3.59 26.54 6.93
CA GLU A 143 -2.31 26.02 7.40
C GLU A 143 -1.40 25.74 6.21
N ARG A 144 -0.12 26.08 6.38
CA ARG A 144 0.94 25.88 5.39
C ARG A 144 2.09 25.13 6.03
N ASN A 145 2.49 24.03 5.42
CA ASN A 145 3.67 23.26 5.83
C ASN A 145 4.64 23.14 4.66
N ILE A 146 5.94 23.29 4.92
CA ILE A 146 6.98 23.24 3.89
C ILE A 146 7.87 22.02 4.15
N ILE A 147 8.07 21.21 3.12
CA ILE A 147 8.91 20.01 3.17
C ILE A 147 9.81 20.01 1.93
N PRO A 148 11.09 19.66 2.04
CA PRO A 148 11.94 19.48 0.86
C PRO A 148 11.36 18.38 -0.06
N CYS A 149 11.14 18.67 -1.35
CA CYS A 149 10.63 17.67 -2.28
C CYS A 149 11.61 16.49 -2.46
N ALA A 150 12.91 16.77 -2.36
CA ALA A 150 13.96 15.75 -2.40
C ALA A 150 13.80 14.71 -1.28
N LEU A 151 13.38 15.16 -0.08
CA LEU A 151 13.10 14.26 1.04
C LEU A 151 11.92 13.33 0.70
N LEU A 152 10.82 13.88 0.20
CA LEU A 152 9.65 13.06 -0.16
C LEU A 152 10.02 12.05 -1.26
N LYS A 153 10.84 12.45 -2.23
CA LYS A 153 11.35 11.53 -3.25
C LYS A 153 12.15 10.39 -2.64
N GLU A 154 13.07 10.68 -1.73
CA GLU A 154 13.88 9.67 -1.03
C GLU A 154 13.00 8.68 -0.26
N TYR A 155 11.96 9.17 0.44
CA TYR A 155 10.99 8.29 1.11
C TYR A 155 10.28 7.36 0.14
N SER A 156 9.86 7.85 -1.03
CA SER A 156 9.22 7.01 -2.04
C SER A 156 10.14 5.89 -2.57
N GLU A 157 11.45 6.12 -2.57
CA GLU A 157 12.46 5.15 -3.02
C GLU A 157 12.71 4.05 -1.97
N THR A 158 12.47 4.32 -0.69
CA THR A 158 12.57 3.32 0.39
C THR A 158 11.50 2.23 0.30
N MET A 159 10.40 2.47 -0.43
CA MET A 159 9.35 1.48 -0.59
C MET A 159 9.88 0.27 -1.37
N LYS A 160 9.65 -0.92 -0.84
CA LYS A 160 9.72 -2.15 -1.63
C LYS A 160 8.49 -2.21 -2.54
N PRO A 161 8.57 -2.77 -3.76
CA PRO A 161 7.39 -2.95 -4.62
C PRO A 161 6.32 -3.79 -3.90
N SER A 162 5.04 -3.53 -4.19
CA SER A 162 3.95 -4.36 -3.65
C SER A 162 3.96 -5.74 -4.32
N GLY A 163 3.75 -6.79 -3.51
CA GLY A 163 3.60 -8.16 -4.00
C GLY A 163 4.87 -9.02 -3.99
N ILE A 164 4.65 -10.32 -4.22
CA ILE A 164 5.73 -11.29 -4.40
C ILE A 164 6.34 -11.04 -5.78
N PRO A 165 7.67 -10.90 -5.93
CA PRO A 165 8.28 -10.67 -7.21
C PRO A 165 7.90 -11.76 -8.23
N VAL A 166 7.71 -11.40 -9.50
CA VAL A 166 7.26 -12.33 -10.55
C VAL A 166 8.10 -13.59 -10.63
N TYR A 167 9.42 -13.47 -10.43
CA TYR A 167 10.35 -14.60 -10.42
C TYR A 167 10.20 -15.55 -9.22
N VAL A 168 9.43 -15.19 -8.18
CA VAL A 168 9.19 -16.04 -7.00
C VAL A 168 7.87 -16.79 -7.12
N TRP A 169 6.77 -16.13 -7.51
CA TRP A 169 5.46 -16.80 -7.59
C TRP A 169 5.27 -17.58 -8.90
N LEU A 170 5.83 -17.12 -10.03
CA LEU A 170 5.67 -17.79 -11.32
C LEU A 170 6.27 -19.23 -11.33
N PRO A 171 7.49 -19.48 -10.81
CA PRO A 171 7.99 -20.85 -10.73
C PRO A 171 7.19 -21.71 -9.75
N SER A 172 6.72 -21.12 -8.65
CA SER A 172 5.92 -21.83 -7.65
C SER A 172 4.56 -22.26 -8.22
N THR A 173 3.88 -21.40 -8.98
CA THR A 173 2.60 -21.74 -9.62
C THR A 173 2.80 -22.77 -10.73
N LEU A 174 3.84 -22.64 -11.54
CA LEU A 174 4.17 -23.62 -12.57
C LEU A 174 4.52 -25.00 -11.97
N ALA A 175 5.28 -25.05 -10.88
CA ALA A 175 5.59 -26.30 -10.19
C ALA A 175 4.33 -26.97 -9.63
N LEU A 176 3.39 -26.18 -9.11
CA LEU A 176 2.14 -26.67 -8.53
C LEU A 176 1.19 -27.20 -9.62
N VAL A 177 1.07 -26.48 -10.74
CA VAL A 177 0.27 -26.94 -11.90
C VAL A 177 0.87 -28.21 -12.51
N THR A 178 2.19 -28.29 -12.65
CA THR A 178 2.85 -29.50 -13.19
C THR A 178 2.70 -30.70 -12.26
N THR A 179 2.81 -30.51 -10.94
CA THR A 179 2.56 -31.62 -9.98
C THR A 179 1.11 -32.09 -10.02
N ILE A 180 0.12 -31.19 -10.07
CA ILE A 180 -1.29 -31.56 -10.23
C ILE A 180 -1.50 -32.34 -11.52
N TYR A 181 -0.94 -31.86 -12.65
CA TYR A 181 -1.07 -32.51 -13.94
C TYR A 181 -0.49 -33.94 -13.94
N VAL A 182 0.73 -34.11 -13.42
CA VAL A 182 1.39 -35.42 -13.31
C VAL A 182 0.60 -36.34 -12.37
N PHE A 183 0.12 -35.83 -11.24
CA PHE A 183 -0.68 -36.61 -10.30
C PHE A 183 -1.99 -37.08 -10.92
N CYS A 184 -2.72 -36.21 -11.61
CA CYS A 184 -3.94 -36.55 -12.35
C CYS A 184 -3.66 -37.58 -13.46
N TYR A 185 -2.58 -37.41 -14.22
CA TYR A 185 -2.18 -38.37 -15.26
C TYR A 185 -1.86 -39.75 -14.67
N CYS A 186 -1.12 -39.81 -13.55
CA CYS A 186 -0.82 -41.05 -12.84
C CYS A 186 -2.07 -41.73 -12.26
N LEU A 187 -3.01 -40.98 -11.71
CA LEU A 187 -4.26 -41.52 -11.18
C LEU A 187 -5.18 -42.07 -12.30
N CYS A 188 -5.32 -41.35 -13.41
CA CYS A 188 -6.05 -41.83 -14.59
C CYS A 188 -5.43 -43.11 -15.16
N LYS A 189 -4.10 -43.17 -15.26
CA LYS A 189 -3.39 -44.36 -15.75
C LYS A 189 -3.51 -45.56 -14.80
N ARG A 190 -3.51 -45.33 -13.48
CA ARG A 190 -3.79 -46.38 -12.47
C ARG A 190 -5.22 -46.91 -12.56
N LYS A 191 -6.21 -46.07 -12.87
CA LYS A 191 -7.61 -46.47 -13.00
C LYS A 191 -7.81 -47.44 -14.18
N ILE A 192 -7.20 -47.12 -15.34
CA ILE A 192 -7.24 -47.99 -16.53
C ILE A 192 -6.55 -49.35 -16.26
N ARG A 193 -5.43 -49.34 -15.53
CA ARG A 193 -4.68 -50.57 -15.24
C ARG A 193 -5.42 -51.54 -14.31
N LYS A 194 -6.26 -51.02 -13.40
CA LYS A 194 -7.12 -51.85 -12.52
C LYS A 194 -8.31 -52.48 -13.24
N GLU A 195 -8.69 -51.97 -14.40
CA GLU A 195 -9.82 -52.48 -15.20
C GLU A 195 -9.37 -53.58 -16.19
N GLN A 196 -8.05 -53.80 -16.32
CA GLN A 196 -7.45 -54.76 -17.25
C GLN A 196 -6.92 -56.04 -16.60
N ASP A 197 -7.03 -56.20 -15.28
CA ASP A 197 -6.75 -57.49 -14.61
C ASP A 197 -8.03 -58.35 -14.67
N PRO A 198 -8.07 -59.46 -15.42
CA PRO A 198 -9.19 -60.39 -15.35
C PRO A 198 -9.19 -61.08 -13.98
N VAL A 199 -10.28 -60.88 -13.25
CA VAL A 199 -10.68 -61.74 -12.13
C VAL A 199 -10.81 -63.16 -12.68
N ASN A 200 -9.77 -63.97 -12.51
CA ASN A 200 -9.85 -65.40 -12.71
C ASN A 200 -10.81 -65.95 -11.65
N THR A 201 -12.02 -66.27 -12.12
CA THR A 201 -12.95 -67.19 -11.49
C THR A 201 -12.25 -68.51 -11.18
N GLY A 202 -11.83 -68.65 -9.92
CA GLY A 202 -11.43 -69.91 -9.31
C GLY A 202 -12.42 -70.26 -8.20
N THR A 203 -13.34 -71.15 -8.54
CA THR A 203 -14.40 -71.73 -7.71
C THR A 203 -13.88 -72.28 -6.38
N ILE A 204 -14.38 -71.80 -5.23
CA ILE A 204 -14.55 -72.61 -4.01
C ILE A 204 -15.90 -72.25 -3.36
N ILE A 205 -16.67 -73.30 -3.13
CA ILE A 205 -18.01 -73.41 -2.56
C ILE A 205 -18.01 -73.09 -1.06
N GLY A 206 -19.06 -72.44 -0.55
CA GLY A 206 -19.34 -72.34 0.88
C GLY A 206 -20.55 -71.47 1.21
N TYR A 207 -21.72 -72.08 1.33
CA TYR A 207 -22.98 -71.47 1.78
C TYR A 207 -23.02 -71.20 3.29
N CYS A 208 -23.98 -70.34 3.68
CA CYS A 208 -24.55 -70.04 5.02
C CYS A 208 -23.83 -68.96 5.84
N SER A 209 -24.49 -67.98 6.46
CA SER A 209 -25.93 -67.77 6.76
C SER A 209 -26.16 -66.33 7.26
N THR A 210 -27.35 -65.77 7.02
CA THR A 210 -27.91 -64.70 7.86
C THR A 210 -29.41 -64.91 8.06
N GLN A 211 -29.77 -65.10 9.33
CA GLN A 211 -31.02 -64.69 10.02
C GLN A 211 -32.35 -65.28 9.54
N TYR A 212 -32.86 -66.28 10.28
CA TYR A 212 -33.80 -66.10 11.41
C TYR A 212 -33.71 -67.30 12.36
#